data_AF-A0A356FRT3-F1
#
_entry.id   AF-A0A356FRT3-F1
#
_cell.length_a   1.000
_cell.length_b   1.000
_cell.length_c   1.000
_cell.angle_alpha   90.00
_cell.angle_beta   90.00
_cell.angle_gamma   90.00
#
_symmetry.space_group_name_H-M   'P 1'
#
loop_
_entity.id
_entity.type
_entity.pdbx_description
1 polymer ?
#
loop_
_entity_poly.entity_id
_entity_poly.type
_entity_poly.pdbx_seq_one_letter_code
_entity_poly.pdbx_strand_id
1 'polypeptide(L)'
;MSQFPSNCGVDYDTDLPIVDTTHLEGLFENESDENSRDLVEHVFTLFVNESREKLDDIDAVCADNNHKKLASIAHFVAGGAGSLGMERLSRFYQSIERSLDREKGNKAEEIPDLCSYADAMRGEFDRTCEAFKSSYQL
;
A
#
# COMPACT_ATOMS: atom_id res chain seq x y z
N MET A 1 3.17 -22.01 1.42
CA MET A 1 2.79 -20.65 0.98
C MET A 1 1.86 -20.10 2.04
N SER A 2 2.30 -19.11 2.81
CA SER A 2 1.50 -18.56 3.90
C SER A 2 0.38 -17.70 3.29
N GLN A 3 -0.85 -18.20 3.30
CA GLN A 3 -2.04 -17.38 3.05
C GLN A 3 -2.17 -16.42 4.24
N PHE A 4 -1.89 -15.14 4.00
CA PHE A 4 -2.24 -14.09 4.95
C PHE A 4 -3.77 -14.07 5.09
N PRO A 5 -4.30 -13.82 6.29
CA PRO A 5 -5.73 -13.91 6.51
C PRO A 5 -6.44 -12.84 5.65
N SER A 6 -7.39 -13.25 4.82
CA SER A 6 -8.30 -12.39 4.03
C SER A 6 -9.28 -11.59 4.91
N ASN A 7 -8.91 -11.27 6.15
CA ASN A 7 -9.85 -11.00 7.23
C ASN A 7 -10.43 -9.58 7.26
N CYS A 8 -10.02 -8.67 6.37
CA CYS A 8 -10.62 -7.34 6.28
C CYS A 8 -11.72 -7.23 5.20
N GLY A 9 -12.04 -8.33 4.51
CA GLY A 9 -13.13 -8.35 3.50
C GLY A 9 -12.86 -7.53 2.24
N VAL A 10 -11.62 -7.07 2.03
CA VAL A 10 -11.21 -6.28 0.87
C VAL A 10 -10.92 -7.19 -0.31
N ASP A 11 -11.69 -7.04 -1.38
CA ASP A 11 -11.43 -7.71 -2.65
C ASP A 11 -10.38 -6.93 -3.45
N TYR A 12 -9.26 -7.59 -3.75
CA TYR A 12 -8.21 -7.06 -4.62
C TYR A 12 -7.51 -8.23 -5.32
N ASP A 13 -6.94 -7.95 -6.49
CA ASP A 13 -6.28 -8.95 -7.30
C ASP A 13 -4.97 -9.42 -6.64
N THR A 14 -5.00 -10.64 -6.09
CA THR A 14 -3.85 -11.27 -5.44
C THR A 14 -2.86 -11.91 -6.41
N ASP A 15 -3.24 -12.06 -7.68
CA ASP A 15 -2.40 -12.65 -8.72
C ASP A 15 -1.42 -11.62 -9.32
N LEU A 16 -1.61 -10.33 -9.02
CA LEU A 16 -0.67 -9.27 -9.37
C LEU A 16 0.71 -9.50 -8.73
N PRO A 17 1.79 -9.13 -9.44
CA PRO A 17 3.14 -9.18 -8.87
C PRO A 17 3.22 -8.24 -7.65
N ILE A 18 3.96 -8.69 -6.62
CA ILE A 18 4.22 -7.88 -5.42
C ILE A 18 5.02 -6.62 -5.80
N VAL A 19 5.98 -6.80 -6.71
CA VAL A 19 6.86 -5.79 -7.25
C VAL A 19 7.03 -6.09 -8.73
N ASP A 20 6.62 -5.17 -9.59
CA ASP A 20 6.96 -5.20 -11.01
C ASP A 20 8.27 -4.44 -11.22
N THR A 21 9.37 -5.20 -11.36
CA THR A 21 10.70 -4.59 -11.52
C THR A 21 10.85 -3.85 -12.84
N THR A 22 10.08 -4.24 -13.87
CA THR A 22 10.13 -3.63 -15.20
C THR A 22 9.57 -2.22 -15.21
N HIS A 23 8.67 -1.90 -14.27
CA HIS A 23 8.08 -0.57 -14.13
C HIS A 23 9.13 0.52 -13.86
N LEU A 24 10.10 0.20 -13.02
CA LEU A 24 11.18 1.12 -12.63
C LEU A 24 12.36 1.06 -13.60
N GLU A 25 12.60 -0.05 -14.30
CA GLU A 25 13.65 -0.15 -15.32
C GLU A 25 13.51 0.94 -16.41
N GLY A 26 12.29 1.21 -16.87
CA GLY A 26 12.01 2.27 -17.86
C GLY A 26 12.25 3.70 -17.35
N LEU A 27 12.24 3.91 -16.03
CA LEU A 27 12.53 5.22 -15.42
C LEU A 27 14.04 5.52 -15.37
N PHE A 28 14.88 4.48 -15.45
CA PHE A 28 16.33 4.60 -15.26
C PHE A 28 17.15 4.25 -16.51
N GLU A 29 16.53 4.03 -17.68
CA GLU A 29 17.22 3.65 -18.93
C GLU A 29 18.41 4.55 -19.33
N ASN A 30 18.48 5.79 -18.83
CA ASN A 30 19.53 6.76 -19.15
C ASN A 30 20.55 7.00 -18.02
N GLU A 31 20.37 6.37 -16.86
CA GLU A 31 21.25 6.51 -15.70
C GLU A 31 22.25 5.34 -15.62
N SER A 32 23.43 5.57 -15.06
CA SER A 32 24.36 4.47 -14.76
C SER A 32 23.76 3.58 -13.66
N ASP A 33 24.01 2.27 -13.71
CA ASP A 33 23.47 1.28 -12.75
C ASP A 33 23.61 1.69 -11.27
N GLU A 34 24.71 2.33 -10.88
CA GLU A 34 24.96 2.80 -9.51
C GLU A 34 24.04 3.98 -9.12
N ASN A 35 23.96 5.02 -9.95
CA ASN A 35 23.05 6.16 -9.75
C ASN A 35 21.57 5.72 -9.73
N SER A 36 21.20 4.78 -10.61
CA SER A 36 19.84 4.24 -10.68
C SER A 36 19.45 3.57 -9.35
N ARG A 37 20.37 2.80 -8.78
CA ARG A 37 20.15 2.10 -7.51
C ARG A 37 20.04 3.06 -6.34
N ASP A 38 20.92 4.05 -6.23
CA ASP A 38 20.88 5.07 -5.17
C ASP A 38 19.58 5.86 -5.21
N LEU A 39 19.09 6.18 -6.42
CA LEU A 39 17.83 6.88 -6.61
C LEU A 39 16.63 6.00 -6.21
N VAL A 40 16.63 4.72 -6.59
CA VAL A 40 15.60 3.75 -6.15
C VAL A 40 15.58 3.65 -4.63
N GLU A 41 16.73 3.50 -3.98
CA GLU A 41 16.84 3.41 -2.52
C GLU A 41 16.32 4.68 -1.85
N HIS A 42 16.66 5.85 -2.39
CA HIS A 42 16.21 7.13 -1.85
C HIS A 42 14.70 7.30 -1.93
N VAL A 43 14.10 7.08 -3.10
CA VAL A 43 12.64 7.20 -3.31
C VAL A 43 11.89 6.16 -2.47
N PHE A 44 12.39 4.93 -2.41
CA PHE A 44 11.81 3.88 -1.57
C PHE A 44 11.88 4.25 -0.09
N THR A 45 12.99 4.79 0.39
CA THR A 45 13.16 5.21 1.79
C THR A 45 12.19 6.33 2.16
N LEU A 46 12.03 7.33 1.28
CA LEU A 46 11.04 8.40 1.46
C LEU A 46 9.62 7.84 1.56
N PHE A 47 9.23 6.98 0.61
CA PHE A 47 7.93 6.32 0.63
C PHE A 47 7.70 5.54 1.93
N VAL A 48 8.68 4.76 2.38
CA VAL A 48 8.56 3.95 3.59
C VAL A 48 8.38 4.83 4.83
N ASN A 49 9.20 5.87 4.97
CA ASN A 49 9.14 6.75 6.14
C ASN A 49 7.81 7.49 6.21
N GLU A 50 7.38 8.12 5.10
CA GLU A 50 6.13 8.88 5.07
C GLU A 50 4.89 7.99 5.21
N SER A 51 4.96 6.74 4.73
CA SER A 51 3.89 5.77 4.90
C SER A 51 3.82 5.27 6.34
N ARG A 52 4.96 4.93 6.97
CA ARG A 52 4.99 4.48 8.37
C ARG A 52 4.45 5.53 9.32
N GLU A 53 4.84 6.79 9.16
CA GLU A 53 4.30 7.90 9.96
C GLU A 53 2.77 7.95 9.92
N LYS A 54 2.17 7.67 8.76
CA LYS A 54 0.71 7.63 8.60
C LYS A 54 0.08 6.34 9.14
N LEU A 55 0.77 5.21 9.02
CA LEU A 55 0.30 3.91 9.53
C LEU A 55 0.38 3.82 11.07
N ASP A 56 1.26 4.57 11.70
CA ASP A 56 1.36 4.69 13.16
C ASP A 56 0.10 5.34 13.76
N ASP A 57 -0.55 6.24 13.02
CA ASP A 57 -1.80 6.91 13.42
C ASP A 57 -3.05 6.02 13.29
N ILE A 58 -2.96 4.84 12.65
CA ILE A 58 -4.15 4.04 12.31
C ILE A 58 -4.99 3.69 13.53
N ASP A 59 -4.38 3.31 14.66
CA ASP A 59 -5.15 2.86 15.84
C ASP A 59 -6.01 4.01 16.40
N ALA A 60 -5.47 5.23 16.40
CA ALA A 60 -6.21 6.43 16.80
C ALA A 60 -7.35 6.75 15.81
N VAL A 61 -7.07 6.64 14.50
CA VAL A 61 -8.07 6.83 13.44
C VAL A 61 -9.22 5.83 13.55
N CYS A 62 -8.91 4.58 13.89
CA CYS A 62 -9.90 3.53 14.11
C CYS A 62 -10.71 3.77 15.39
N ALA A 63 -10.07 4.16 16.50
CA ALA A 63 -10.74 4.50 17.75
C ALA A 63 -11.72 5.68 17.60
N ASP A 64 -11.36 6.68 16.77
CA ASP A 64 -12.19 7.83 16.45
C ASP A 64 -13.26 7.55 15.37
N ASN A 65 -13.30 6.32 14.83
CA ASN A 65 -14.16 5.91 13.72
C ASN A 65 -14.06 6.85 12.50
N ASN A 66 -12.84 7.33 12.20
CA ASN A 66 -12.61 8.39 11.24
C ASN A 66 -12.34 7.85 9.83
N HIS A 67 -13.42 7.51 9.12
CA HIS A 67 -13.36 6.96 7.74
C HIS A 67 -12.58 7.85 6.77
N LYS A 68 -12.74 9.18 6.87
CA LYS A 68 -12.08 10.11 5.95
C LYS A 68 -10.57 10.08 6.10
N LYS A 69 -10.08 10.01 7.35
CA LYS A 69 -8.65 9.93 7.62
C LYS A 69 -8.09 8.57 7.21
N LEU A 70 -8.81 7.47 7.46
CA LEU A 70 -8.36 6.14 7.01
C LEU A 70 -8.31 6.06 5.47
N ALA A 71 -9.33 6.59 4.78
CA ALA A 71 -9.33 6.67 3.32
C ALA A 71 -8.16 7.53 2.80
N SER A 72 -7.86 8.64 3.47
CA SER A 72 -6.70 9.49 3.12
C SER A 72 -5.36 8.78 3.31
N ILE A 73 -5.20 7.98 4.37
CA ILE A 73 -4.01 7.14 4.57
C ILE A 73 -3.92 6.14 3.42
N ALA A 74 -5.04 5.47 3.10
CA ALA A 74 -5.06 4.47 2.05
C ALA A 74 -4.74 5.04 0.66
N HIS A 75 -5.33 6.19 0.32
CA HIS A 75 -5.04 6.93 -0.90
C HIS A 75 -3.55 7.26 -1.04
N PHE A 76 -2.94 7.77 0.03
CA PHE A 76 -1.53 8.13 0.05
C PHE A 76 -0.63 6.92 -0.24
N VAL A 77 -0.83 5.81 0.49
CA VAL A 77 -0.02 4.60 0.32
C VAL A 77 -0.25 4.01 -1.07
N ALA A 78 -1.49 4.01 -1.56
CA ALA A 78 -1.82 3.53 -2.91
C ALA A 78 -1.07 4.29 -4.01
N GLY A 79 -1.00 5.62 -3.90
CA GLY A 79 -0.28 6.47 -4.85
C GLY A 79 1.22 6.17 -4.88
N GLY A 80 1.86 6.17 -3.70
CA GLY A 80 3.30 5.90 -3.59
C GLY A 80 3.68 4.49 -4.04
N ALA A 81 2.88 3.48 -3.67
CA ALA A 81 3.07 2.11 -4.10
C ALA A 81 2.98 1.97 -5.64
N GLY A 82 1.99 2.64 -6.25
CA GLY A 82 1.81 2.63 -7.71
C GLY A 82 3.01 3.23 -8.44
N SER A 83 3.58 4.32 -7.94
CA SER A 83 4.77 4.96 -8.53
C SER A 83 6.04 4.13 -8.44
N LEU A 84 6.10 3.15 -7.53
CA LEU A 84 7.25 2.27 -7.31
C LEU A 84 7.06 0.88 -7.93
N GLY A 85 6.03 0.67 -8.76
CA GLY A 85 5.76 -0.65 -9.35
C GLY A 85 5.23 -1.69 -8.34
N MET A 86 4.82 -1.27 -7.15
CA MET A 86 4.20 -2.14 -6.13
C MET A 86 2.69 -2.27 -6.38
N GLU A 87 2.31 -2.77 -7.57
CA GLU A 87 0.93 -2.68 -8.04
C GLU A 87 -0.06 -3.43 -7.13
N ARG A 88 0.29 -4.61 -6.62
CA ARG A 88 -0.59 -5.34 -5.70
C ARG A 88 -0.91 -4.53 -4.43
N LEU A 89 0.10 -3.90 -3.83
CA LEU A 89 -0.07 -3.02 -2.68
C LEU A 89 -0.95 -1.82 -3.03
N SER A 90 -0.71 -1.20 -4.19
CA SER A 90 -1.53 -0.10 -4.69
C SER A 90 -3.00 -0.50 -4.81
N ARG A 91 -3.30 -1.66 -5.42
CA ARG A 91 -4.67 -2.17 -5.56
C ARG A 91 -5.34 -2.48 -4.23
N PHE A 92 -4.60 -3.10 -3.31
CA PHE A 92 -5.09 -3.38 -1.97
C PHE A 92 -5.55 -2.10 -1.25
N TYR A 93 -4.70 -1.08 -1.21
CA TYR A 93 -5.02 0.20 -0.57
C TYR A 93 -6.12 0.99 -1.32
N GLN A 94 -6.17 0.93 -2.65
CA GLN A 94 -7.29 1.49 -3.43
C GLN A 94 -8.62 0.81 -3.12
N SER A 95 -8.62 -0.50 -2.88
CA SER A 95 -9.84 -1.21 -2.51
C SER A 95 -10.31 -0.83 -1.10
N ILE A 96 -9.39 -0.61 -0.15
CA ILE A 96 -9.72 -0.02 1.16
C ILE A 96 -10.31 1.38 0.99
N GLU A 97 -9.64 2.27 0.26
CA GLU A 97 -10.13 3.63 -0.01
C GLU A 97 -11.56 3.62 -0.59
N ARG A 98 -11.81 2.77 -1.60
CA ARG A 98 -13.13 2.61 -2.22
C ARG A 98 -14.18 2.08 -1.25
N SER A 99 -13.83 1.15 -0.36
CA SER A 99 -14.76 0.63 0.65
C SER A 99 -15.19 1.68 1.67
N LEU A 100 -14.37 2.71 1.87
CA LEU A 100 -14.60 3.81 2.80
C LEU A 100 -15.32 5.01 2.14
N ASP A 101 -15.32 5.08 0.80
CA ASP A 101 -15.97 6.15 0.03
C ASP A 101 -17.50 5.98 0.00
N ARG A 102 -18.17 6.69 0.91
CA ARG A 102 -19.63 6.65 1.12
C ARG A 102 -20.47 7.24 -0.02
N GLU A 103 -19.89 7.92 -1.02
CA GLU A 103 -20.68 8.65 -2.02
C GLU A 103 -21.24 7.78 -3.16
N LYS A 104 -20.76 6.53 -3.33
CA LYS A 104 -21.21 5.65 -4.42
C LYS A 104 -22.18 4.56 -3.96
N GLY A 105 -23.38 5.01 -3.58
CA GLY A 105 -24.62 4.29 -3.88
C GLY A 105 -25.18 3.37 -2.80
N ASN A 106 -26.12 3.91 -2.01
CA ASN A 106 -27.42 3.30 -1.68
C ASN A 106 -27.52 1.82 -1.25
N LYS A 107 -26.46 1.19 -0.75
CA LYS A 107 -26.59 -0.02 0.06
C LYS A 107 -25.89 0.20 1.38
N ALA A 108 -26.65 0.06 2.45
CA ALA A 108 -26.12 -0.21 3.77
C ALA A 108 -25.43 -1.58 3.73
N GLU A 109 -24.29 -1.67 3.05
CA GLU A 109 -23.32 -2.71 3.34
C GLU A 109 -22.67 -2.31 4.67
N GLU A 110 -22.64 -3.24 5.62
CA GLU A 110 -21.97 -3.02 6.91
C GLU A 110 -20.53 -2.60 6.62
N ILE A 111 -20.20 -1.36 6.99
CA ILE A 111 -18.83 -0.88 6.93
C ILE A 111 -18.04 -1.78 7.88
N PRO A 112 -17.04 -2.53 7.39
CA PRO A 112 -16.21 -3.36 8.26
C PRO A 112 -15.61 -2.49 9.36
N ASP A 113 -15.51 -3.05 10.57
CA ASP A 113 -14.83 -2.40 11.69
C ASP A 113 -13.48 -1.86 11.21
N LEU A 114 -13.24 -0.55 11.37
CA LEU A 114 -12.01 0.07 10.89
C LEU A 114 -10.76 -0.56 11.50
N CYS A 115 -10.87 -1.06 12.73
CA CYS A 115 -9.77 -1.77 13.38
C CYS A 115 -9.38 -3.04 12.61
N SER A 116 -10.33 -3.67 11.90
CA SER A 116 -10.04 -4.86 11.07
C SER A 116 -9.13 -4.55 9.87
N TYR A 117 -9.07 -3.30 9.42
CA TYR A 117 -8.15 -2.88 8.37
C TYR A 117 -6.73 -2.66 8.88
N ALA A 118 -6.55 -2.33 10.16
CA ALA A 118 -5.26 -1.87 10.69
C ALA A 118 -4.14 -2.90 10.52
N ASP A 119 -4.38 -4.13 10.99
CA ASP A 119 -3.40 -5.21 10.89
C ASP A 119 -3.16 -5.64 9.43
N ALA A 120 -4.21 -5.62 8.61
CA ALA A 120 -4.09 -5.93 7.18
C ALA A 120 -3.26 -4.88 6.43
N MET A 121 -3.49 -3.59 6.71
CA MET A 121 -2.73 -2.47 6.15
C MET A 121 -1.25 -2.57 6.48
N ARG A 122 -0.91 -2.77 7.76
CA ARG A 122 0.47 -2.94 8.20
C ARG A 122 1.12 -4.19 7.60
N GLY A 123 0.43 -5.33 7.65
CA GLY A 123 0.95 -6.60 7.17
C GLY A 123 1.26 -6.61 5.67
N GLU A 124 0.35 -6.12 4.83
CA GLU A 124 0.58 -6.10 3.38
C GLU A 124 1.64 -5.04 3.00
N PHE A 125 1.72 -3.93 3.74
CA PHE A 125 2.78 -2.93 3.59
C PHE A 125 4.16 -3.50 3.92
N ASP A 126 4.33 -4.11 5.09
CA ASP A 126 5.62 -4.68 5.52
C ASP A 126 6.08 -5.79 4.55
N ARG A 127 5.18 -6.69 4.18
CA ARG A 127 5.46 -7.76 3.20
C ARG A 127 5.92 -7.21 1.86
N THR A 128 5.26 -6.17 1.37
CA THR A 128 5.62 -5.57 0.08
C THR A 128 6.97 -4.85 0.17
N CYS A 129 7.24 -4.16 1.28
CA CYS A 129 8.53 -3.53 1.54
C CYS A 129 9.68 -4.55 1.55
N GLU A 130 9.48 -5.71 2.19
CA GLU A 130 10.46 -6.81 2.19
C GLU A 130 10.71 -7.34 0.77
N ALA A 131 9.64 -7.56 0.00
CA ALA A 131 9.75 -8.01 -1.39
C ALA A 131 10.49 -6.98 -2.26
N PHE A 132 10.20 -5.69 -2.09
CA PHE A 132 10.87 -4.60 -2.82
C PHE A 132 12.37 -4.58 -2.55
N LYS A 133 12.76 -4.61 -1.28
CA LYS A 133 14.19 -4.68 -0.90
C LYS A 133 14.87 -5.90 -1.50
N SER A 134 14.22 -7.06 -1.47
CA SER A 134 14.78 -8.28 -2.06
C SER A 134 14.94 -8.17 -3.58
N SER A 135 14.02 -7.53 -4.29
CA SER A 135 14.08 -7.38 -5.76
C SER A 135 15.20 -6.43 -6.21
N TYR A 136 15.44 -5.36 -5.45
CA TYR A 136 16.46 -4.34 -5.76
C TYR A 136 17.77 -4.51 -4.98
N GLN A 137 17.88 -5.57 -4.17
CA GLN A 137 19.03 -5.88 -3.32
C GLN A 137 19.38 -4.77 -2.33
N LEU A 138 18.38 -4.03 -1.83
CA LEU A 138 18.52 -2.94 -0.86
C LEU A 138 18.70 -3.46 0.58
#